data_AF-A0A921N0W6-F1
#
_entry.id   AF-A0A921N0W6-F1
#
_cell.length_a   1.000
_cell.length_b   1.000
_cell.length_c   1.000
_cell.angle_alpha   90.00
_cell.angle_beta   90.00
_cell.angle_gamma   90.00
#
_symmetry.space_group_name_H-M   'P 1'
#
loop_
_entity.id
_entity.type
_entity.pdbx_description
1 polymer ?
#
loop_
_entity_poly.entity_id
_entity_poly.type
_entity_poly.pdbx_seq_one_letter_code
_entity_poly.pdbx_strand_id
1 'polypeptide(L)' 'MVNEMKNPSSLKIKLDLGMEEGKTKVKSKTFSALKHDALAQDVYDVAESLMALQEYDVLEIIKIDNTTLS' A
#
# COMPACT_ATOMS: atom_id res chain seq x y z
N MET A 1 -32.24 -1.75 -5.63
CA MET A 1 -31.26 -2.17 -4.61
C MET A 1 -29.90 -2.18 -5.29
N VAL A 2 -28.87 -1.64 -4.65
CA VAL A 2 -27.49 -1.66 -5.20
C VAL A 2 -26.84 -2.95 -4.71
N ASN A 3 -26.17 -3.68 -5.60
CA ASN A 3 -25.41 -4.87 -5.23
C ASN A 3 -23.93 -4.50 -5.02
N GLU A 4 -23.33 -4.98 -3.93
CA GLU A 4 -21.95 -4.68 -3.54
C GLU A 4 -21.08 -5.94 -3.62
N MET A 5 -19.99 -5.88 -4.38
CA MET A 5 -19.00 -6.96 -4.46
C MET A 5 -17.63 -6.46 -3.99
N LYS A 6 -17.12 -7.02 -2.90
CA LYS A 6 -15.78 -6.72 -2.37
C LYS A 6 -14.72 -7.40 -3.24
N ASN A 7 -13.82 -6.61 -3.81
CA ASN A 7 -12.71 -7.11 -4.61
C ASN A 7 -11.44 -7.20 -3.74
N PRO A 8 -10.42 -7.97 -4.17
CA PRO A 8 -9.12 -7.95 -3.52
C PRO A 8 -8.57 -6.54 -3.38
N SER A 9 -7.98 -6.29 -2.21
CA SER A 9 -7.34 -5.03 -1.88
C SER A 9 -5.90 -5.00 -2.40
N SER A 10 -5.29 -3.83 -2.30
CA SER A 10 -3.87 -3.64 -2.61
C SER A 10 -3.17 -2.91 -1.47
N LEU A 11 -1.95 -3.32 -1.16
CA LEU A 11 -1.05 -2.61 -0.25
C LEU A 11 -0.09 -1.77 -1.08
N LYS A 12 -0.12 -0.46 -0.92
CA LYS A 12 0.79 0.48 -1.57
C LYS A 12 1.68 1.14 -0.53
N ILE A 13 2.98 1.14 -0.76
CA ILE A 13 3.97 1.77 0.10
C ILE A 13 4.73 2.81 -0.71
N LYS A 14 4.82 4.04 -0.20
CA LYS A 14 5.60 5.13 -0.78
C LYS A 14 6.91 5.29 -0.02
N LEU A 15 7.98 5.47 -0.77
CA LEU A 15 9.34 5.48 -0.30
C LEU A 15 10.03 6.76 -0.72
N ASP A 16 10.82 7.32 0.19
CA ASP A 16 11.70 8.45 -0.09
C ASP A 16 13.05 7.95 -0.63
N LEU A 17 13.38 8.34 -1.86
CA LEU A 17 14.67 8.03 -2.50
C LEU A 17 15.63 9.24 -2.41
N GLY A 18 15.32 10.24 -1.58
CA GLY A 18 16.08 11.47 -1.43
C GLY A 18 15.78 12.49 -2.52
N MET A 19 16.69 13.47 -2.66
CA MET A 19 16.61 14.50 -3.69
C MET A 19 17.48 14.16 -4.90
N GLU A 20 16.92 14.27 -6.09
CA GLU A 20 17.63 14.21 -7.36
C GLU A 20 17.29 15.51 -8.13
N GLU A 21 18.30 16.31 -8.47
CA GLU A 21 18.13 17.59 -9.20
C GLU A 21 17.12 18.57 -8.56
N GLY A 22 17.10 18.64 -7.22
CA GLY A 22 16.23 19.58 -6.49
C GLY A 22 14.76 19.15 -6.38
N LYS A 23 14.42 17.94 -6.82
CA LYS A 23 13.09 17.33 -6.63
C LYS A 23 13.21 16.09 -5.75
N THR A 24 12.31 15.96 -4.77
CA THR A 24 12.19 14.75 -3.97
C THR A 24 11.72 13.59 -4.86
N LYS A 25 12.49 12.53 -4.90
CA LYS A 25 12.18 11.34 -5.69
C LYS A 25 11.40 10.37 -4.82
N VAL A 26 10.12 10.20 -5.13
CA VAL A 26 9.27 9.23 -4.44
C VAL A 26 9.07 8.02 -5.32
N LYS A 27 9.34 6.82 -4.78
CA LYS A 27 8.99 5.56 -5.44
C LYS A 27 7.82 4.93 -4.72
N SER A 28 6.95 4.26 -5.48
CA SER A 28 5.89 3.45 -4.87
C SER A 28 6.03 1.99 -5.25
N LYS A 29 5.82 1.11 -4.27
CA LYS A 29 5.66 -0.32 -4.46
C LYS A 29 4.22 -0.71 -4.14
N THR A 30 3.61 -1.53 -4.98
CA THR A 30 2.25 -2.00 -4.80
C THR A 30 2.24 -3.52 -4.79
N PHE A 31 1.67 -4.10 -3.74
CA PHE A 31 1.39 -5.52 -3.60
C PHE A 31 -0.11 -5.73 -3.81
N SER A 32 -0.45 -6.40 -4.90
CA SER A 32 -1.83 -6.71 -5.29
C SER A 32 -2.33 -7.97 -4.58
N ALA A 33 -3.64 -8.23 -4.69
CA ALA A 33 -4.28 -9.45 -4.20
C ALA A 33 -4.23 -9.63 -2.67
N LEU A 34 -4.25 -8.52 -1.93
CA LEU A 34 -4.51 -8.54 -0.50
C LEU A 34 -5.95 -8.96 -0.26
N LYS A 35 -6.21 -9.78 0.76
CA LYS A 35 -7.58 -10.12 1.15
C LYS A 35 -8.33 -8.85 1.55
N HIS A 36 -9.56 -8.72 1.09
CA HIS A 36 -10.37 -7.51 1.32
C HIS A 36 -10.69 -7.29 2.81
N ASP A 37 -10.72 -8.37 3.59
CA ASP A 37 -11.04 -8.42 5.01
C ASP A 37 -9.78 -8.49 5.90
N ALA A 38 -8.58 -8.35 5.33
CA ALA A 38 -7.36 -8.27 6.11
C ALA A 38 -7.43 -7.08 7.09
N LEU A 39 -7.10 -7.34 8.36
CA LEU A 39 -7.09 -6.33 9.41
C LEU A 39 -6.04 -5.26 9.08
N ALA A 40 -6.37 -3.99 9.35
CA ALA A 40 -5.45 -2.89 9.08
C ALA A 40 -4.11 -3.04 9.81
N GLN A 41 -4.13 -3.55 11.05
CA GLN A 41 -2.93 -3.82 11.82
C GLN A 41 -2.04 -4.88 11.15
N ASP A 42 -2.61 -6.03 10.77
CA ASP A 42 -1.85 -7.10 10.10
C ASP A 42 -1.21 -6.60 8.80
N VAL A 43 -1.94 -5.78 8.04
CA VAL A 43 -1.45 -5.18 6.78
C VAL A 43 -0.30 -4.22 7.05
N TYR A 44 -0.39 -3.44 8.12
CA TYR A 44 0.66 -2.52 8.55
C TYR A 44 1.91 -3.27 9.03
N ASP A 45 1.75 -4.30 9.88
CA ASP A 45 2.86 -5.08 10.42
C ASP A 45 3.65 -5.81 9.31
N VAL A 46 2.93 -6.33 8.30
CA VAL A 46 3.56 -6.91 7.11
C VAL A 46 4.28 -5.83 6.30
N ALA A 47 3.69 -4.65 6.13
CA ALA A 47 4.35 -3.54 5.45
C ALA A 47 5.64 -3.14 6.16
N GLU A 48 5.63 -2.94 7.48
CA GLU A 48 6.82 -2.64 8.28
C GLU A 48 7.89 -3.73 8.14
N SER A 49 7.50 -5.00 8.20
CA SER A 49 8.43 -6.13 8.02
C SER A 49 9.07 -6.15 6.63
N LEU A 50 8.31 -5.81 5.58
CA LEU A 50 8.85 -5.68 4.22
C LEU A 50 9.77 -4.46 4.09
N MET A 51 9.46 -3.37 4.79
CA MET A 51 10.23 -2.13 4.71
C MET A 51 11.51 -2.18 5.55
N ALA A 52 11.54 -2.96 6.61
CA ALA A 52 12.77 -3.24 7.37
C ALA A 52 13.87 -3.93 6.52
N LEU A 53 13.51 -4.53 5.38
CA LEU A 53 14.46 -5.20 4.47
C LEU A 53 15.05 -4.29 3.41
N GLN A 54 14.62 -3.03 3.32
CA GLN A 54 15.13 -2.08 2.32
C GLN A 54 15.79 -0.87 2.97
N GLU A 55 16.52 -0.11 2.16
CA GLU A 55 17.37 1.01 2.61
C GLU A 55 16.65 2.37 2.62
N TYR A 56 15.46 2.47 2.03
CA TYR A 56 14.73 3.73 1.87
C TYR A 56 13.71 3.95 2.99
N ASP A 57 13.56 5.21 3.40
CA ASP A 57 12.57 5.59 4.38
C ASP A 57 11.14 5.47 3.83
N VAL A 58 10.24 5.02 4.70
CA VAL A 58 8.82 4.89 4.39
C VAL A 58 8.14 6.24 4.61
N LEU A 59 7.50 6.74 3.57
CA LEU A 59 6.69 7.95 3.65
C LEU A 59 5.25 7.63 4.05
N GLU A 60 4.65 6.64 3.39
CA GLU A 60 3.25 6.27 3.61
C GLU A 60 3.01 4.79 3.33
N ILE A 61 2.15 4.18 4.15
CA ILE A 61 1.59 2.85 3.96
C ILE A 61 0.09 3.00 3.73
N ILE A 62 -0.40 2.45 2.61
CA ILE A 62 -1.77 2.67 2.13
C ILE A 62 -2.41 1.34 1.79
N LYS A 63 -3.52 1.01 2.44
CA LYS A 63 -4.42 -0.08 2.03
C LYS A 63 -5.49 0.50 1.10
N ILE A 64 -5.64 -0.09 -0.08
CA ILE A 64 -6.60 0.34 -1.10
C ILE A 64 -7.65 -0.75 -1.24
N ASP A 65 -8.88 -0.44 -0.82
CA ASP A 65 -10.03 -1.32 -0.91
C ASP A 65 -10.87 -0.97 -2.15
N ASN A 66 -11.27 -2.00 -2.91
CA ASN A 66 -12.05 -1.84 -4.12
C ASN A 66 -13.39 -2.57 -3.97
N THR A 67 -14.49 -1.86 -4.23
CA THR A 67 -15.85 -2.45 -4.21
C THR A 67 -16.54 -2.13 -5.52
N THR A 68 -17.07 -3.16 -6.19
CA THR A 68 -17.88 -3.00 -7.40
C THR A 68 -19.34 -2.81 -7.00
N LEU A 69 -19.98 -1.76 -7.53
CA LEU A 69 -21.39 -1.44 -7.32
C LEU A 69 -22.15 -1.66 -8.64
N SER A 70 -23.22 -2.46 -8.62
CA SER A 70 -24.04 -2.79 -9.82
C SER A 70 -25.53 -2.80 -9.52
#